data_AF-V6I1Z0-F1
#
_entry.id   AF-V6I1Z0-F1
#
_cell.length_a   1.000
_cell.length_b   1.000
_cell.length_c   1.000
_cell.angle_alpha   90.00
_cell.angle_beta   90.00
_cell.angle_gamma   90.00
#
_symmetry.space_group_name_H-M   'P 1'
#
loop_
_entity.id
_entity.type
_entity.pdbx_description
1 polymer ?
#
loop_
_entity_poly.entity_id
_entity_poly.type
_entity_poly.pdbx_seq_one_letter_code
_entity_poly.pdbx_strand_id
1 'polypeptide(L)'
;MNQFVPSRNRKRLLKKNSDLVVRFGSPSLTAEKEILYLRYQRSRYQSFVIGESDQELLEGMRWNLFGYPENSLEMTLSLDEKILGFMILDSASDSLSAVYSVYDPDYPDRSLGSFAILYSILYAKELGMKYYHLGYFLPGHPDMDYKKYWTPSEIRELDTNDWIGFGEFQKKYADFPW
;
A
#
# COMPACT_ATOMS: atom_id res chain seq x y z
N MET A 1 -1.61 -15.55 -5.09
CA MET A 1 -0.50 -14.95 -5.90
C MET A 1 -0.28 -15.62 -7.26
N ASN A 2 -0.33 -16.96 -7.38
CA ASN A 2 -0.01 -17.67 -8.64
C ASN A 2 -0.83 -17.22 -9.86
N GLN A 3 -2.11 -16.85 -9.65
CA GLN A 3 -3.00 -16.38 -10.71
C GLN A 3 -2.82 -14.90 -11.07
N PHE A 4 -2.06 -14.12 -10.28
CA PHE A 4 -1.88 -12.71 -10.55
C PHE A 4 -0.96 -12.49 -11.75
N VAL A 5 -1.50 -11.80 -12.76
CA VAL A 5 -0.78 -11.38 -13.97
C VAL A 5 -0.99 -9.87 -14.14
N PRO A 6 0.07 -9.06 -14.26
CA PRO A 6 -0.06 -7.64 -14.52
C PRO A 6 -0.86 -7.37 -15.81
N SER A 7 -1.96 -6.62 -15.70
CA SER A 7 -2.72 -6.12 -16.84
C SER A 7 -1.87 -5.16 -17.70
N ARG A 8 -2.35 -4.80 -18.90
CA ARG A 8 -1.66 -3.85 -19.80
C ARG A 8 -1.34 -2.52 -19.10
N ASN A 9 -2.27 -1.98 -18.31
CA ASN A 9 -2.07 -0.73 -17.57
C ASN A 9 -1.04 -0.88 -16.45
N ARG A 10 -1.02 -2.01 -15.73
CA ARG A 10 0.01 -2.32 -14.72
C ARG A 10 1.39 -2.48 -15.35
N LYS A 11 1.51 -3.13 -16.51
CA LYS A 11 2.78 -3.19 -17.26
C LYS A 11 3.25 -1.79 -17.69
N ARG A 12 2.33 -0.91 -18.10
CA ARG A 12 2.65 0.50 -18.40
C ARG A 12 3.13 1.25 -17.16
N LEU A 13 2.52 0.98 -16.00
CA LEU A 13 2.91 1.58 -14.73
C LEU A 13 4.33 1.17 -14.30
N LEU A 14 4.70 -0.11 -14.48
CA LEU A 14 6.07 -0.57 -14.27
C LEU A 14 7.06 0.14 -15.20
N LYS A 15 6.73 0.25 -16.49
CA LYS A 15 7.57 0.95 -17.45
C LYS A 15 7.74 2.44 -17.11
N LYS A 16 6.66 3.10 -16.66
CA LYS A 16 6.66 4.53 -16.29
C LYS A 16 7.62 4.86 -15.14
N ASN A 17 7.81 3.92 -14.22
CA ASN A 17 8.63 4.07 -13.03
C ASN A 17 9.88 3.16 -13.08
N SER A 18 10.35 2.81 -14.27
CA SER A 18 11.54 1.96 -14.48
C SER A 18 12.87 2.65 -14.15
N ASP A 19 12.84 3.97 -13.99
CA ASP A 19 13.91 4.82 -13.49
C ASP A 19 14.03 4.82 -11.96
N LEU A 20 13.01 4.31 -11.24
CA LEU A 20 13.06 4.23 -9.78
C LEU A 20 13.92 3.06 -9.32
N VAL A 21 14.74 3.31 -8.30
CA VAL A 21 15.40 2.27 -7.52
C VAL A 21 14.44 1.81 -6.42
N VAL A 22 14.13 0.52 -6.42
CA VAL A 22 13.29 -0.11 -5.38
C VAL A 22 14.18 -0.96 -4.49
N ARG A 23 14.11 -0.75 -3.18
CA ARG A 23 14.86 -1.53 -2.18
C ARG A 23 13.93 -2.06 -1.11
N PHE A 24 14.16 -3.32 -0.72
CA PHE A 24 13.51 -3.94 0.43
C PHE A 24 14.53 -4.12 1.56
N GLY A 25 14.13 -3.85 2.79
CA GLY A 25 14.97 -4.03 3.98
C GLY A 25 14.19 -3.87 5.27
N SER A 26 14.86 -3.98 6.42
CA SER A 26 14.23 -3.69 7.71
C SER A 26 13.75 -2.24 7.76
N PRO A 27 12.58 -1.94 8.36
CA PRO A 27 12.11 -0.58 8.56
C PRO A 27 13.18 0.29 9.22
N SER A 28 13.46 1.43 8.59
CA SER A 28 14.49 2.35 9.06
C SER A 28 13.99 3.78 8.92
N LEU A 29 13.73 4.42 10.05
CA LEU A 29 13.25 5.80 10.06
C LEU A 29 14.40 6.78 9.83
N THR A 30 14.22 7.69 8.86
CA THR A 30 15.15 8.77 8.55
C THR A 30 14.43 10.12 8.57
N ALA A 31 15.17 11.21 8.76
CA ALA A 31 14.61 12.56 8.71
C ALA A 31 13.92 12.86 7.35
N GLU A 32 14.46 12.34 6.24
CA GLU A 32 13.84 12.47 4.91
C GLU A 32 12.45 11.81 4.86
N LYS A 33 12.27 10.64 5.49
CA LYS A 33 10.97 9.97 5.58
C LYS A 33 9.99 10.70 6.49
N GLU A 34 10.46 11.32 7.57
CA GLU A 34 9.62 12.18 8.44
C GLU A 34 9.06 13.37 7.66
N ILE A 35 9.92 14.06 6.90
CA ILE A 35 9.51 15.18 6.03
C ILE A 35 8.52 14.71 4.97
N LEU A 36 8.82 13.58 4.31
CA LEU A 36 7.94 13.01 3.29
C LEU A 36 6.58 12.60 3.85
N TYR A 37 6.55 12.00 5.05
CA TYR A 37 5.33 11.62 5.74
C TYR A 37 4.46 12.84 6.06
N LEU A 38 5.03 13.90 6.63
CA LEU A 38 4.29 15.12 6.92
C LEU A 38 3.69 15.72 5.65
N ARG A 39 4.49 15.85 4.58
CA ARG A 39 4.00 16.34 3.28
C ARG A 39 2.85 15.48 2.75
N TYR A 40 2.98 14.17 2.83
CA TYR A 40 1.94 13.23 2.40
C TYR A 40 0.67 13.36 3.23
N GLN A 41 0.76 13.37 4.57
CA GLN A 41 -0.40 13.51 5.47
C GLN A 41 -1.15 14.81 5.21
N ARG A 42 -0.42 15.93 5.15
CA ARG A 42 -1.01 17.26 4.94
C ARG A 42 -1.63 17.41 3.56
N SER A 43 -1.12 16.72 2.55
CA SER A 43 -1.66 16.75 1.19
C SER A 43 -2.86 15.81 1.03
N ARG A 44 -2.74 14.55 1.46
CA ARG A 44 -3.71 13.49 1.18
C ARG A 44 -4.87 13.45 2.17
N TYR A 45 -4.62 13.83 3.42
CA TYR A 45 -5.52 13.71 4.56
C TYR A 45 -5.74 15.04 5.29
N GLN A 46 -5.58 16.17 4.58
CA GLN A 46 -5.65 17.52 5.14
C GLN A 46 -6.84 17.73 6.10
N SER A 47 -8.03 17.28 5.71
CA SER A 47 -9.26 17.41 6.50
C SER A 47 -9.24 16.65 7.82
N PHE A 48 -8.45 15.57 7.91
CA PHE A 48 -8.35 14.73 9.10
C PHE A 48 -7.26 15.21 10.05
N VAL A 49 -6.16 15.73 9.51
CA VAL A 49 -4.97 16.08 10.31
C VAL A 49 -4.84 17.57 10.62
N ILE A 50 -5.78 18.42 10.20
CA ILE A 50 -5.65 19.90 10.30
C ILE A 50 -5.36 20.42 11.72
N GLY A 51 -5.85 19.72 12.76
CA GLY A 51 -5.64 20.08 14.16
C GLY A 51 -4.41 19.44 14.80
N GLU A 52 -3.77 18.48 14.14
CA GLU A 52 -2.60 17.79 14.68
C GLU A 52 -1.34 18.59 14.36
N SER A 53 -0.43 18.71 15.33
CA SER A 53 0.92 19.21 15.15
C SER A 53 1.79 18.20 14.38
N ASP A 54 2.89 18.68 13.81
CA ASP A 54 3.86 17.80 13.15
C ASP A 54 4.45 16.77 14.13
N GLN A 55 4.61 17.15 15.40
CA GLN A 55 5.09 16.24 16.43
C GLN A 55 4.10 15.10 16.69
N GLU A 56 2.81 15.39 16.85
CA GLU A 56 1.76 14.36 17.06
C GLU A 56 1.71 13.38 15.89
N LEU A 57 1.75 13.89 14.66
CA LEU A 57 1.77 13.07 13.45
C LEU A 57 2.99 12.15 13.39
N LEU A 58 4.17 12.68 13.71
CA LEU A 58 5.42 11.91 13.70
C LEU A 58 5.48 10.89 14.83
N GLU A 59 4.98 11.21 16.03
CA GLU A 59 4.85 10.26 17.13
C GLU A 59 3.92 9.10 16.76
N GLY A 60 2.75 9.42 16.16
CA GLY A 60 1.84 8.42 15.63
C GLY A 60 2.50 7.54 14.56
N MET A 61 3.23 8.13 13.61
CA MET A 61 3.97 7.37 12.60
C MET A 61 5.01 6.45 13.23
N ARG A 62 5.85 6.97 14.13
CA ARG A 62 6.91 6.21 14.80
C ARG A 62 6.33 5.00 15.53
N TRP A 63 5.27 5.21 16.31
CA TRP A 63 4.61 4.14 17.03
C TRP A 63 4.01 3.07 16.10
N ASN A 64 3.21 3.50 15.11
CA ASN A 64 2.45 2.58 14.27
C ASN A 64 3.29 1.87 13.20
N LEU A 65 4.36 2.50 12.71
CA LEU A 65 5.11 2.03 11.53
C LEU A 65 6.54 1.56 11.84
N PHE A 66 7.14 2.03 12.94
CA PHE A 66 8.54 1.78 13.26
C PHE A 66 8.75 1.24 14.68
N GLY A 67 7.70 1.12 15.49
CA GLY A 67 7.78 0.70 16.90
C GLY A 67 8.08 -0.79 17.10
N TYR A 68 7.63 -1.64 16.18
CA TYR A 68 7.74 -3.11 16.28
C TYR A 68 8.13 -3.74 14.93
N PRO A 69 9.39 -3.56 14.48
CA PRO A 69 9.80 -3.90 13.12
C PRO A 69 10.13 -5.39 12.92
N GLU A 70 10.01 -6.26 13.92
CA GLU A 70 10.57 -7.62 13.92
C GLU A 70 10.01 -8.51 12.80
N ASN A 71 8.75 -8.28 12.41
CA ASN A 71 8.09 -8.99 11.30
C ASN A 71 7.74 -8.05 10.15
N SER A 72 8.30 -6.85 10.14
CA SER A 72 8.00 -5.84 9.12
C SER A 72 9.15 -5.74 8.12
N LEU A 73 8.78 -5.43 6.89
CA LEU A 73 9.66 -5.13 5.78
C LEU A 73 9.29 -3.76 5.24
N GLU A 74 10.29 -2.96 4.93
CA GLU A 74 10.10 -1.69 4.27
C GLU A 74 10.53 -1.79 2.80
N MET A 75 9.66 -1.31 1.92
CA MET A 75 10.00 -1.00 0.55
C MET A 75 10.27 0.50 0.43
N THR A 76 11.45 0.90 -0.05
CA THR A 76 11.78 2.29 -0.38
C THR A 76 11.85 2.48 -1.90
N LEU A 77 11.29 3.59 -2.38
CA LEU A 77 11.32 4.05 -3.77
C LEU A 77 12.19 5.31 -3.85
N SER A 78 13.27 5.27 -4.63
CA SER A 78 14.13 6.45 -4.83
C SER A 78 14.38 6.77 -6.30
N LEU A 79 14.59 8.04 -6.59
CA LEU A 79 14.98 8.60 -7.89
C LEU A 79 16.17 9.51 -7.65
N ASP A 80 17.32 9.25 -8.29
CA ASP A 80 18.55 10.04 -8.12
C ASP A 80 18.88 10.29 -6.64
N GLU A 81 18.89 9.21 -5.85
CA GLU A 81 19.12 9.19 -4.38
C GLU A 81 18.03 9.85 -3.51
N LYS A 82 17.09 10.61 -4.08
CA LYS A 82 15.95 11.17 -3.34
C LYS A 82 14.88 10.11 -3.09
N ILE A 83 14.39 9.99 -1.85
CA ILE A 83 13.26 9.12 -1.52
C ILE A 83 11.96 9.76 -2.02
N LEU A 84 11.26 9.06 -2.91
CA LEU A 84 9.94 9.46 -3.42
C LEU A 84 8.80 8.69 -2.77
N GLY A 85 9.08 7.64 -2.01
CA GLY A 85 8.07 6.90 -1.29
C GLY A 85 8.63 5.75 -0.48
N PHE A 86 7.86 5.32 0.51
CA PHE A 86 8.12 4.09 1.23
C PHE A 86 6.82 3.39 1.59
N MET A 87 6.88 2.07 1.78
CA MET A 87 5.75 1.25 2.22
C MET A 87 6.23 0.29 3.30
N ILE A 88 5.48 0.23 4.40
CA ILE A 88 5.63 -0.79 5.42
C ILE A 88 4.74 -1.97 5.08
N LEU A 89 5.34 -3.14 5.07
CA LEU A 89 4.73 -4.44 4.85
C LEU A 89 4.94 -5.28 6.09
N ASP A 90 3.94 -6.06 6.51
CA ASP A 90 4.15 -7.12 7.49
C ASP A 90 4.27 -8.47 6.79
N SER A 91 5.24 -9.27 7.24
CA SER A 91 5.49 -10.61 6.73
C SER A 91 4.93 -11.66 7.67
N ALA A 92 4.09 -12.54 7.13
CA ALA A 92 3.69 -13.77 7.78
C ALA A 92 4.31 -14.98 7.06
N SER A 93 3.96 -16.19 7.49
CA SER A 93 4.53 -17.44 6.94
C SER A 93 4.18 -17.67 5.47
N ASP A 94 3.01 -17.24 5.00
CA ASP A 94 2.56 -17.42 3.62
C ASP A 94 1.92 -16.17 2.99
N SER A 95 2.11 -15.00 3.61
CA SER A 95 1.54 -13.75 3.13
C SER A 95 2.43 -12.54 3.41
N LEU A 96 2.30 -11.52 2.55
CA LEU A 96 2.71 -10.14 2.86
C LEU A 96 1.47 -9.27 3.01
N SER A 97 1.49 -8.34 3.96
CA SER A 97 0.39 -7.41 4.22
C SER A 97 0.84 -5.97 4.03
N ALA A 98 0.12 -5.18 3.24
CA ALA A 98 0.31 -3.73 3.15
C ALA A 98 -0.21 -3.04 4.41
N VAL A 99 0.71 -2.58 5.25
CA VAL A 99 0.38 -1.83 6.48
C VAL A 99 0.11 -0.37 6.13
N TYR A 100 1.09 0.30 5.52
CA TYR A 100 0.95 1.71 5.16
C TYR A 100 1.90 2.10 4.03
N SER A 101 1.50 3.07 3.20
CA SER A 101 2.34 3.61 2.14
C SER A 101 2.33 5.13 2.16
N VAL A 102 3.52 5.70 1.97
CA VAL A 102 3.78 7.13 1.91
C VAL A 102 4.49 7.41 0.60
N TYR A 103 4.12 8.49 -0.09
CA TYR A 103 4.76 8.87 -1.35
C TYR A 103 4.72 10.37 -1.58
N ASP A 104 5.62 10.86 -2.42
CA ASP A 104 5.80 12.29 -2.69
C ASP A 104 4.59 12.83 -3.47
N PRO A 105 3.80 13.75 -2.88
CA PRO A 105 2.60 14.28 -3.51
C PRO A 105 2.89 15.13 -4.75
N ASP A 106 4.14 15.57 -4.95
CA ASP A 106 4.55 16.38 -6.12
C ASP A 106 4.74 15.52 -7.39
N TYR A 107 4.57 14.20 -7.30
CA TYR A 107 4.68 13.26 -8.43
C TYR A 107 3.35 12.54 -8.72
N PRO A 108 2.22 13.24 -8.87
CA PRO A 108 0.90 12.60 -9.03
C PRO A 108 0.84 11.73 -10.28
N ASP A 109 1.50 12.17 -11.36
CA ASP A 109 1.53 11.46 -12.63
C ASP A 109 2.17 10.08 -12.49
N ARG A 110 3.14 9.88 -11.59
CA ARG A 110 3.84 8.60 -11.43
C ARG A 110 2.96 7.52 -10.81
N SER A 111 1.85 7.91 -10.17
CA SER A 111 0.95 6.99 -9.45
C SER A 111 1.70 6.11 -8.44
N LEU A 112 2.58 6.73 -7.66
CA LEU A 112 3.55 6.05 -6.77
C LEU A 112 2.89 5.07 -5.81
N GLY A 113 1.72 5.38 -5.23
CA GLY A 113 0.99 4.45 -4.37
C GLY A 113 0.55 3.16 -5.11
N SER A 114 0.02 3.29 -6.33
CA SER A 114 -0.33 2.13 -7.15
C SER A 114 0.89 1.36 -7.63
N PHE A 115 1.99 2.06 -7.91
CA PHE A 115 3.26 1.42 -8.27
C PHE A 115 3.81 0.62 -7.10
N ALA A 116 3.81 1.18 -5.89
CA ALA A 116 4.23 0.52 -4.68
C ALA A 116 3.44 -0.80 -4.47
N ILE A 117 2.10 -0.75 -4.54
CA ILE A 117 1.26 -1.95 -4.44
C ILE A 117 1.59 -2.98 -5.53
N LEU A 118 1.79 -2.53 -6.78
CA LEU A 118 2.12 -3.46 -7.86
C LEU A 118 3.46 -4.16 -7.61
N TYR A 119 4.48 -3.39 -7.22
CA TYR A 119 5.82 -3.91 -7.01
C TYR A 119 5.85 -4.86 -5.80
N SER A 120 5.18 -4.52 -4.71
CA SER A 120 5.09 -5.38 -3.53
C SER A 120 4.33 -6.68 -3.80
N ILE A 121 3.30 -6.68 -4.65
CA ILE A 121 2.63 -7.92 -5.11
C ILE A 121 3.59 -8.80 -5.91
N LEU A 122 4.38 -8.20 -6.81
CA LEU A 122 5.37 -8.94 -7.60
C LEU A 122 6.49 -9.51 -6.71
N TYR A 123 6.93 -8.74 -5.73
CA TYR A 123 7.89 -9.17 -4.73
C TYR A 123 7.34 -10.30 -3.84
N ALA A 124 6.10 -10.21 -3.36
CA ALA A 124 5.44 -11.29 -2.64
C ALA A 124 5.40 -12.58 -3.46
N LYS A 125 5.13 -12.46 -4.77
CA LYS A 125 5.14 -13.60 -5.70
C LYS A 125 6.54 -14.20 -5.86
N GLU A 126 7.59 -13.38 -5.93
CA GLU A 126 8.98 -13.83 -5.98
C GLU A 126 9.40 -14.59 -4.71
N LEU A 127 8.94 -14.13 -3.54
CA LEU A 127 9.12 -14.82 -2.26
C LEU A 127 8.30 -16.11 -2.12
N GLY A 128 7.47 -16.47 -3.10
CA GLY A 128 6.61 -17.65 -3.02
C GLY A 128 5.42 -17.51 -2.06
N MET A 129 5.06 -16.29 -1.68
CA MET A 129 3.90 -16.03 -0.82
C MET A 129 2.61 -16.47 -1.51
N LYS A 130 1.69 -17.05 -0.75
CA LYS A 130 0.38 -17.46 -1.25
C LYS A 130 -0.55 -16.28 -1.39
N TYR A 131 -0.50 -15.37 -0.42
CA TYR A 131 -1.41 -14.23 -0.30
C TYR A 131 -0.67 -12.90 -0.24
N TYR A 132 -1.37 -11.85 -0.68
CA TYR A 132 -0.98 -10.47 -0.48
C TYR A 132 -2.20 -9.73 0.07
N HIS A 133 -2.12 -9.28 1.31
CA HIS A 133 -3.22 -8.57 1.97
C HIS A 133 -3.10 -7.08 1.69
N LEU A 134 -4.09 -6.53 0.98
CA LEU A 134 -4.13 -5.09 0.66
C LEU A 134 -4.80 -4.26 1.78
N GLY A 135 -5.14 -4.90 2.90
CA GLY A 135 -5.82 -4.30 4.05
C GLY A 135 -7.34 -4.23 3.88
N TYR A 136 -8.00 -3.50 4.79
CA TYR A 136 -9.45 -3.35 4.82
C TYR A 136 -10.03 -2.73 3.56
N PHE A 137 -11.22 -3.20 3.18
CA PHE A 137 -11.95 -2.69 2.03
C PHE A 137 -13.38 -2.33 2.43
N LEU A 138 -13.70 -1.04 2.32
CA LEU A 138 -15.05 -0.51 2.48
C LEU A 138 -15.58 -0.11 1.10
N PRO A 139 -16.57 -0.84 0.55
CA PRO A 139 -17.18 -0.53 -0.74
C PRO A 139 -17.67 0.93 -0.81
N GLY A 140 -17.30 1.63 -1.88
CA GLY A 140 -17.65 3.04 -2.14
C GLY A 140 -16.90 4.09 -1.34
N HIS A 141 -16.00 3.69 -0.43
CA HIS A 141 -15.17 4.65 0.28
C HIS A 141 -14.06 5.19 -0.66
N PRO A 142 -13.95 6.52 -0.87
CA PRO A 142 -13.01 7.10 -1.85
C PRO A 142 -11.55 6.67 -1.66
N ASP A 143 -11.11 6.54 -0.40
CA ASP A 143 -9.74 6.13 -0.09
C ASP A 143 -9.47 4.63 -0.20
N MET A 144 -10.51 3.81 -0.42
CA MET A 144 -10.38 2.35 -0.52
C MET A 144 -10.87 1.79 -1.85
N ASP A 145 -11.51 2.62 -2.69
CA ASP A 145 -12.08 2.19 -3.97
C ASP A 145 -11.03 1.58 -4.90
N TYR A 146 -9.79 2.06 -4.84
CA TYR A 146 -8.70 1.54 -5.67
C TYR A 146 -8.46 0.02 -5.48
N LYS A 147 -8.84 -0.55 -4.33
CA LYS A 147 -8.59 -1.96 -4.00
C LYS A 147 -9.34 -2.92 -4.94
N LYS A 148 -10.51 -2.51 -5.46
CA LYS A 148 -11.32 -3.33 -6.38
C LYS A 148 -10.61 -3.65 -7.69
N TYR A 149 -9.66 -2.81 -8.09
CA TYR A 149 -8.93 -2.99 -9.34
C TYR A 149 -7.79 -4.00 -9.23
N TRP A 150 -7.55 -4.61 -8.05
CA TRP A 150 -6.46 -5.58 -7.81
C TRP A 150 -6.91 -7.03 -7.95
N THR A 151 -7.25 -7.43 -9.18
CA THR A 151 -7.70 -8.80 -9.46
C THR A 151 -6.56 -9.76 -9.88
N PRO A 152 -6.72 -11.09 -9.63
CA PRO A 152 -7.79 -11.70 -8.83
C PRO A 152 -7.64 -11.37 -7.33
N SER A 153 -8.76 -11.21 -6.63
CA SER A 153 -8.83 -10.89 -5.21
C SER A 153 -10.01 -11.57 -4.52
N GLU A 154 -9.87 -11.74 -3.22
CA GLU A 154 -10.87 -12.28 -2.32
C GLU A 154 -11.17 -11.25 -1.22
N ILE A 155 -12.40 -11.27 -0.71
CA ILE A 155 -12.83 -10.46 0.43
C ILE A 155 -13.23 -11.42 1.55
N ARG A 156 -12.75 -11.15 2.76
CA ARG A 156 -13.18 -11.86 3.97
C ARG A 156 -14.50 -11.28 4.47
N GLU A 157 -15.54 -12.09 4.49
CA GLU A 157 -16.82 -11.70 5.07
C GLU A 157 -16.73 -11.63 6.60
N LEU A 158 -17.36 -10.63 7.20
CA LEU A 158 -17.36 -10.48 8.66
C LEU A 158 -18.32 -11.46 9.34
N ASP A 159 -19.45 -11.75 8.70
CA ASP A 159 -20.50 -12.59 9.29
C ASP A 159 -20.10 -14.08 9.31
N THR A 160 -19.52 -14.57 8.21
CA THR A 160 -19.15 -15.99 8.08
C THR A 160 -17.67 -16.27 8.32
N ASN A 161 -16.81 -15.24 8.27
CA ASN A 161 -15.35 -15.36 8.24
C ASN A 161 -14.77 -16.05 6.98
N ASP A 162 -15.59 -16.30 5.96
CA ASP A 162 -15.13 -16.92 4.72
C ASP A 162 -14.45 -15.92 3.79
N TRP A 163 -13.49 -16.40 3.01
CA TRP A 163 -12.92 -15.67 1.88
C TRP A 163 -13.70 -16.02 0.63
N ILE A 164 -14.35 -15.03 0.02
CA ILE A 164 -15.07 -15.20 -1.24
C ILE A 164 -14.45 -14.33 -2.34
N GLY A 165 -14.54 -14.79 -3.58
CA GLY A 165 -13.99 -14.05 -4.72
C GLY A 165 -14.67 -12.69 -4.88
N PHE A 166 -13.91 -11.67 -5.27
CA PHE A 166 -14.43 -10.29 -5.40
C PHE A 166 -15.70 -10.21 -6.25
N GLY A 167 -15.77 -10.94 -7.37
CA GLY A 167 -16.96 -10.95 -8.23
C GLY A 167 -18.17 -11.65 -7.62
N GLU A 168 -17.97 -12.61 -6.71
CA GLU A 168 -19.06 -13.20 -5.92
C GLU A 168 -19.53 -12.23 -4.85
N PHE A 169 -18.59 -11.57 -4.17
CA PHE A 169 -18.89 -10.54 -3.18
C PHE A 169 -19.75 -9.41 -3.78
N GLN A 170 -19.39 -8.91 -4.97
CA GLN A 170 -20.19 -7.90 -5.66
C GLN A 170 -21.62 -8.35 -5.98
N LYS A 171 -21.81 -9.63 -6.35
CA LYS A 171 -23.15 -10.17 -6.63
C LYS A 171 -23.98 -10.31 -5.35
N LYS A 172 -23.35 -10.73 -4.25
CA LYS A 172 -24.00 -10.90 -2.95
C LYS A 172 -24.40 -9.56 -2.33
N TYR A 173 -23.55 -8.54 -2.45
CA TYR A 173 -23.76 -7.19 -1.93
C TYR A 173 -24.01 -6.20 -3.07
N ALA A 174 -24.99 -6.49 -3.93
CA ALA A 174 -25.28 -5.67 -5.12
C ALA A 174 -25.73 -4.24 -4.79
N ASP A 175 -26.29 -4.02 -3.59
CA ASP A 175 -26.80 -2.72 -3.15
C ASP A 175 -25.71 -1.78 -2.62
N PHE A 176 -24.45 -2.23 -2.55
CA PHE A 176 -23.35 -1.36 -2.14
C PHE A 176 -22.98 -0.35 -3.22
N PRO A 177 -22.47 0.83 -2.82
CA PRO A 177 -21.95 1.82 -3.76
C PRO A 177 -20.62 1.32 -4.35
N TRP A 178 -20.70 0.61 -5.48
CA TRP A 178 -19.55 0.04 -6.19
C TRP A 178 -18.85 1.00 -7.15
#